data_AF-A0A1Z9PBR3-F1
#
_entry.id   AF-A0A1Z9PBR3-F1
#
_cell.length_a   1.000
_cell.length_b   1.000
_cell.length_c   1.000
_cell.angle_alpha   90.00
_cell.angle_beta   90.00
_cell.angle_gamma   90.00
#
_symmetry.space_group_name_H-M   'P 1'
#
loop_
_entity.id
_entity.type
_entity.pdbx_description
1 polymer ?
#
loop_
_entity_poly.entity_id
_entity_poly.type
_entity_poly.pdbx_seq_one_letter_code
_entity_poly.pdbx_strand_id
1 'polypeptide(L)'
;MTYFKRFLIIFICGIVQIFYAAYLLLNLFGYSVDWHISNHSVFMFIPGILVFVSSGILCASYYLGDRKTNNILYDEYTALRYYKIAAVGYALNGIGIFILFSIQDWANWNFQSANDMIYQIAAFAWLTFGVLLTIFSVGDYKEHKNG
;
A
#
# COMPACT_ATOMS: atom_id res chain seq x y z
N MET A 1 10.48 19.55 -0.24
CA MET A 1 10.00 18.51 -1.19
C MET A 1 9.34 19.19 -2.39
N THR A 2 9.22 18.55 -3.55
CA THR A 2 8.36 19.03 -4.65
C THR A 2 7.28 18.00 -4.95
N TYR A 3 6.21 18.37 -5.67
CA TYR A 3 5.16 17.43 -6.09
C TYR A 3 5.73 16.22 -6.82
N PHE A 4 6.65 16.42 -7.77
CA PHE A 4 7.29 15.32 -8.50
C PHE A 4 8.09 14.37 -7.59
N LYS A 5 8.86 14.90 -6.64
CA LYS A 5 9.62 14.07 -5.71
C LYS A 5 8.70 13.29 -4.77
N ARG A 6 7.62 13.91 -4.27
CA ARG A 6 6.62 13.23 -3.43
C ARG A 6 5.90 12.13 -4.23
N PHE A 7 5.52 12.44 -5.48
CA PHE A 7 4.97 11.46 -6.42
C PHE A 7 5.89 10.24 -6.53
N LEU A 8 7.17 10.42 -6.87
CA LEU A 8 8.09 9.30 -7.06
C LEU A 8 8.21 8.43 -5.80
N ILE A 9 8.36 9.04 -4.63
CA ILE A 9 8.48 8.34 -3.35
C ILE A 9 7.22 7.50 -3.08
N ILE A 10 6.04 8.13 -3.15
CA ILE A 10 4.76 7.47 -2.83
C ILE A 10 4.41 6.42 -3.90
N PHE A 11 4.66 6.71 -5.17
CA PHE A 11 4.35 5.83 -6.30
C PHE A 11 5.19 4.54 -6.26
N ILE A 12 6.51 4.66 -6.04
CA ILE A 12 7.40 3.49 -5.90
C ILE A 12 6.96 2.65 -4.69
N CYS A 13 6.68 3.31 -3.57
CA CYS A 13 6.19 2.63 -2.37
C CYS A 13 4.88 1.86 -2.65
N GLY A 14 3.92 2.49 -3.33
CA GLY A 14 2.64 1.86 -3.69
C GLY A 14 2.80 0.68 -4.64
N ILE A 15 3.56 0.85 -5.73
CA ILE A 15 3.74 -0.21 -6.73
C ILE A 15 4.45 -1.44 -6.15
N VAL A 16 5.51 -1.24 -5.35
CA VAL A 16 6.22 -2.36 -4.73
C VAL A 16 5.30 -3.14 -3.78
N GLN A 17 4.44 -2.45 -3.03
CA GLN A 17 3.42 -3.09 -2.20
C GLN A 17 2.41 -3.90 -3.04
N ILE A 18 1.92 -3.34 -4.14
CA ILE A 18 0.97 -4.03 -5.04
C ILE A 18 1.56 -5.32 -5.56
N PHE A 19 2.77 -5.27 -6.12
CA PHE A 19 3.41 -6.46 -6.69
C PHE A 19 3.66 -7.53 -5.63
N TYR A 20 4.18 -7.14 -4.47
CA TYR A 20 4.43 -8.07 -3.38
C TYR A 20 3.14 -8.69 -2.84
N ALA A 21 2.11 -7.88 -2.61
CA ALA A 21 0.84 -8.35 -2.07
C ALA A 21 0.08 -9.25 -3.05
N ALA A 22 0.07 -8.90 -4.34
CA ALA A 22 -0.51 -9.71 -5.39
C ALA A 22 0.21 -11.07 -5.51
N TYR A 23 1.54 -11.04 -5.48
CA TYR A 23 2.35 -12.26 -5.45
C TYR A 23 1.98 -13.17 -4.28
N LEU A 24 1.94 -12.62 -3.06
CA LEU A 24 1.63 -13.37 -1.85
C LEU A 24 0.20 -13.95 -1.88
N LEU A 25 -0.79 -13.16 -2.32
CA LEU A 25 -2.17 -13.63 -2.48
C LEU A 25 -2.26 -14.78 -3.49
N LEU A 26 -1.61 -14.67 -4.65
CA LEU A 26 -1.61 -15.73 -5.66
C LEU A 26 -1.05 -17.04 -5.08
N ASN A 27 0.07 -16.96 -4.35
CA ASN A 27 0.65 -18.12 -3.70
C ASN A 27 -0.30 -18.74 -2.64
N LEU A 28 -0.89 -17.90 -1.79
CA LEU A 28 -1.86 -18.33 -0.76
C LEU A 28 -3.17 -18.89 -1.32
N PHE A 29 -3.51 -18.57 -2.56
CA PHE A 29 -4.64 -19.17 -3.29
C PHE A 29 -4.25 -20.44 -4.06
N GLY A 30 -3.02 -20.91 -3.93
CA GLY A 30 -2.54 -22.15 -4.55
C GLY A 30 -2.08 -21.99 -6.00
N TYR A 31 -1.91 -20.75 -6.50
CA TYR A 31 -1.23 -20.54 -7.77
C TYR A 31 0.28 -20.68 -7.55
N SER A 32 0.91 -21.62 -8.25
CA SER A 32 2.33 -21.97 -8.10
C SER A 32 3.26 -20.92 -8.72
N VAL A 33 3.35 -19.75 -8.08
CA VAL A 33 4.26 -18.65 -8.46
C VAL A 33 5.63 -18.74 -7.77
N ASP A 34 5.87 -19.79 -6.98
CA ASP A 34 7.07 -20.01 -6.15
C ASP A 34 8.40 -19.96 -6.92
N TRP A 35 8.39 -20.37 -8.19
CA TRP A 35 9.58 -20.50 -9.03
C TRP A 35 10.28 -19.17 -9.42
N HIS A 36 9.68 -18.02 -9.17
CA HIS A 36 10.23 -16.72 -9.63
C HIS A 36 10.96 -15.89 -8.57
N ILE A 37 10.84 -16.21 -7.27
CA ILE A 37 11.44 -15.40 -6.19
C ILE A 37 12.21 -16.29 -5.21
N SER A 38 13.48 -16.55 -5.50
CA SER A 38 14.36 -17.47 -4.77
C SER A 38 14.80 -17.03 -3.36
N ASN A 39 14.24 -15.94 -2.81
CA ASN A 39 14.61 -15.41 -1.48
C ASN A 39 13.43 -14.79 -0.72
N HIS A 40 12.33 -15.53 -0.58
CA HIS A 40 11.09 -15.06 0.06
C HIS A 40 11.32 -14.26 1.34
N SER A 41 12.19 -14.74 2.24
CA SER A 41 12.48 -14.08 3.52
C SER A 41 12.98 -12.64 3.38
N VAL A 42 13.80 -12.32 2.36
CA VAL A 42 14.33 -10.97 2.14
C VAL A 42 13.31 -10.09 1.42
N PHE A 43 12.59 -10.66 0.45
CA PHE A 43 11.59 -9.91 -0.33
C PHE A 43 10.37 -9.47 0.51
N MET A 44 10.03 -10.22 1.57
CA MET A 44 8.97 -9.84 2.51
C MET A 44 9.22 -8.52 3.25
N PHE A 45 10.49 -8.13 3.45
CA PHE A 45 10.83 -6.90 4.18
C PHE A 45 10.91 -5.66 3.30
N ILE A 46 11.07 -5.81 1.98
CA ILE A 46 11.28 -4.68 1.08
C ILE A 46 10.13 -3.66 1.12
N PRO A 47 8.84 -4.06 1.02
CA PRO A 47 7.74 -3.12 1.10
C PRO A 47 7.69 -2.40 2.46
N GLY A 48 7.95 -3.12 3.55
CA GLY A 48 8.00 -2.57 4.90
C GLY A 48 9.09 -1.51 5.07
N ILE A 49 10.32 -1.81 4.65
CA ILE A 49 11.45 -0.88 4.69
C ILE A 49 11.13 0.36 3.85
N LEU A 50 10.56 0.19 2.65
CA LEU A 50 10.17 1.31 1.80
C LEU A 50 9.14 2.20 2.46
N VAL A 51 8.13 1.65 3.14
CA VAL A 51 7.15 2.45 3.90
C VAL A 51 7.83 3.25 5.01
N PHE A 52 8.71 2.62 5.79
CA PHE A 52 9.42 3.30 6.88
C PHE A 52 10.32 4.43 6.37
N VAL A 53 11.15 4.15 5.38
CA VAL A 53 12.07 5.14 4.79
C VAL A 53 11.29 6.27 4.11
N SER A 54 10.26 5.95 3.33
CA SER A 54 9.43 6.96 2.65
C SER A 54 8.73 7.86 3.66
N SER A 55 8.15 7.28 4.71
CA SER A 55 7.48 8.04 5.79
C SER A 55 8.47 8.93 6.54
N GLY A 56 9.67 8.42 6.84
CA GLY A 56 10.75 9.19 7.45
C GLY A 56 11.18 10.39 6.60
N ILE A 57 11.36 10.19 5.29
CA ILE A 57 11.72 11.26 4.35
C ILE A 57 10.61 12.31 4.26
N LEU A 58 9.34 11.89 4.17
CA LEU A 58 8.20 12.81 4.10
C LEU A 58 8.05 13.61 5.39
N CYS A 59 8.18 12.96 6.55
CA CYS A 59 8.13 13.58 7.86
C CYS A 59 9.28 14.59 8.04
N ALA A 60 10.52 14.19 7.76
CA ALA A 60 11.68 15.08 7.83
C ALA A 60 11.51 16.27 6.88
N SER A 61 11.03 16.05 5.66
CA SER A 61 10.78 17.17 4.74
C SER A 61 9.66 18.10 5.21
N TYR A 62 8.67 17.61 5.94
CA TYR A 62 7.59 18.45 6.48
C TYR A 62 8.11 19.36 7.60
N TYR A 63 8.92 18.84 8.52
CA TYR A 63 9.40 19.62 9.66
C TYR A 63 10.64 20.47 9.36
N LEU A 64 11.54 19.98 8.50
CA LEU A 64 12.82 20.65 8.20
C LEU A 64 12.80 21.43 6.88
N GLY A 65 11.72 21.32 6.10
CA GLY A 65 11.59 21.98 4.80
C GLY A 65 11.09 23.41 4.87
N ASP A 66 11.09 24.08 3.72
CA ASP A 66 10.53 25.42 3.56
C ASP A 66 9.00 25.43 3.79
N ARG A 67 8.53 26.34 4.65
CA ARG A 67 7.11 26.45 5.02
C ARG A 67 6.22 26.77 3.84
N LYS A 68 6.65 27.64 2.93
CA LYS A 68 5.83 28.03 1.76
C LYS A 68 5.59 26.82 0.86
N THR A 69 6.63 26.04 0.63
CA THR A 69 6.57 24.81 -0.16
C THR A 69 5.69 23.74 0.52
N ASN A 70 5.79 23.60 1.84
CA ASN A 70 4.97 22.65 2.60
C ASN A 70 3.49 23.03 2.64
N ASN A 71 3.17 24.32 2.75
CA ASN A 71 1.78 24.79 2.69
C ASN A 71 1.11 24.48 1.36
N ILE A 72 1.86 24.55 0.25
CA ILE A 72 1.37 24.17 -1.07
C ILE A 72 1.16 22.66 -1.14
N LEU A 73 2.15 21.88 -0.68
CA LEU A 73 2.09 20.42 -0.77
C LEU A 73 1.02 19.78 0.11
N TYR A 74 0.76 20.34 1.28
CA TYR A 74 -0.13 19.77 2.30
C TYR A 74 -1.35 20.68 2.55
N ASP A 75 -1.86 21.26 1.46
CA ASP A 75 -3.03 22.11 1.45
C ASP A 75 -4.35 21.34 1.69
N GLU A 76 -5.45 22.09 1.73
CA GLU A 76 -6.79 21.54 1.94
C GLU A 76 -7.19 20.55 0.83
N TYR A 77 -6.80 20.80 -0.41
CA TYR A 77 -7.05 19.89 -1.53
C TYR A 77 -6.35 18.54 -1.32
N THR A 78 -5.09 18.56 -0.89
CA THR A 78 -4.35 17.33 -0.57
C THR A 78 -4.99 16.57 0.60
N ALA A 79 -5.43 17.28 1.64
CA ALA A 79 -6.13 16.68 2.78
C ALA A 79 -7.47 16.03 2.36
N LEU A 80 -8.25 16.71 1.52
CA LEU A 80 -9.50 16.17 0.99
C LEU A 80 -9.26 14.93 0.12
N ARG A 81 -8.22 14.94 -0.71
CA ARG A 81 -7.84 13.78 -1.53
C ARG A 81 -7.45 12.60 -0.66
N TYR A 82 -6.64 12.83 0.37
CA TYR A 82 -6.27 11.81 1.35
C TYR A 82 -7.52 11.22 2.03
N TYR A 83 -8.43 12.07 2.51
CA TYR A 83 -9.66 11.64 3.17
C TYR A 83 -10.55 10.77 2.27
N LYS A 84 -10.77 11.19 1.01
CA LYS A 84 -11.56 10.42 0.04
C LYS A 84 -10.95 9.05 -0.22
N ILE A 85 -9.64 8.99 -0.43
CA ILE A 85 -8.92 7.75 -0.69
C ILE A 85 -8.94 6.84 0.55
N ALA A 86 -8.76 7.40 1.76
CA ALA A 86 -8.83 6.65 3.00
C ALA A 86 -10.23 6.04 3.23
N ALA A 87 -11.30 6.78 2.95
CA ALA A 87 -12.68 6.28 3.05
C ALA A 87 -12.93 5.11 2.07
N VAL A 88 -12.48 5.25 0.83
CA VAL A 88 -12.52 4.15 -0.16
C VAL A 88 -11.72 2.94 0.33
N GLY A 89 -10.53 3.18 0.86
CA GLY A 89 -9.67 2.14 1.43
C GLY A 89 -10.29 1.40 2.59
N TYR A 90 -10.99 2.10 3.48
CA TYR A 90 -11.71 1.49 4.60
C TYR A 90 -12.83 0.57 4.09
N ALA A 91 -13.61 1.02 3.10
CA ALA A 91 -14.67 0.23 2.49
C ALA A 91 -14.11 -1.02 1.77
N LEU A 92 -13.04 -0.86 0.97
CA LEU A 92 -12.39 -1.97 0.26
C LEU A 92 -11.82 -3.01 1.23
N ASN A 93 -11.19 -2.57 2.33
CA ASN A 93 -10.70 -3.46 3.38
C ASN A 93 -11.86 -4.27 4.01
N GLY A 94 -12.96 -3.62 4.36
CA GLY A 94 -14.13 -4.30 4.93
C GLY A 94 -14.73 -5.35 3.98
N ILE A 95 -14.93 -4.99 2.71
CA ILE A 95 -15.46 -5.90 1.69
C ILE A 95 -14.51 -7.08 1.46
N GLY A 96 -13.21 -6.83 1.31
CA GLY A 96 -12.25 -7.89 1.05
C GLY A 96 -12.06 -8.83 2.23
N ILE A 97 -12.03 -8.33 3.47
CA ILE A 97 -12.00 -9.19 4.66
C ILE A 97 -13.25 -10.07 4.71
N PHE A 98 -14.43 -9.51 4.41
CA PHE A 98 -15.66 -10.29 4.36
C PHE A 98 -15.60 -11.40 3.30
N ILE A 99 -15.10 -11.10 2.09
CA ILE A 99 -14.92 -12.11 1.03
C ILE A 99 -13.93 -13.19 1.48
N LEU A 100 -12.75 -12.81 1.97
CA LEU A 100 -11.73 -13.74 2.45
C LEU A 100 -12.25 -14.64 3.55
N PHE A 101 -13.04 -14.11 4.49
CA PHE A 101 -13.72 -14.90 5.52
C PHE A 101 -14.75 -15.86 4.92
N SER A 102 -15.53 -15.40 3.93
CA SER A 102 -16.64 -16.16 3.35
C SER A 102 -16.19 -17.35 2.50
N ILE A 103 -14.98 -17.31 1.94
CA ILE A 103 -14.43 -18.39 1.11
C ILE A 103 -13.68 -19.46 1.92
N GLN A 104 -13.54 -19.30 3.24
CA GLN A 104 -12.84 -20.28 4.07
C GLN A 104 -13.64 -21.58 4.17
N ASP A 105 -12.92 -22.71 4.19
CA ASP A 105 -13.51 -24.01 4.49
C ASP A 105 -13.69 -24.18 6.00
N TRP A 106 -14.82 -23.68 6.50
CA TRP A 106 -15.19 -23.76 7.92
C TRP A 106 -15.41 -25.18 8.42
N ALA A 107 -15.71 -26.14 7.53
CA ALA A 107 -15.92 -27.53 7.91
C ALA A 107 -14.59 -28.23 8.26
N ASN A 108 -13.49 -27.82 7.64
CA ASN A 108 -12.15 -28.39 7.84
C ASN A 108 -11.17 -27.41 8.51
N TRP A 109 -11.68 -26.46 9.30
CA TRP A 109 -10.90 -25.41 9.95
C TRP A 109 -9.83 -25.98 10.88
N ASN A 110 -8.58 -25.56 10.70
CA ASN A 110 -7.44 -25.98 11.50
C ASN A 110 -6.44 -24.82 11.71
N PHE A 111 -5.34 -25.10 12.42
CA PHE A 111 -4.35 -24.07 12.72
C PHE A 111 -3.64 -23.54 11.46
N GLN A 112 -3.42 -24.39 10.46
CA GLN A 112 -2.81 -23.97 9.20
C GLN A 112 -3.76 -23.05 8.41
N SER A 113 -5.03 -23.40 8.28
CA SER A 113 -6.02 -22.55 7.59
C SER A 113 -6.21 -21.20 8.31
N ALA A 114 -6.15 -21.20 9.64
CA ALA A 114 -6.17 -19.96 10.43
C ALA A 114 -4.96 -19.06 10.12
N ASN A 115 -3.77 -19.65 10.05
CA ASN A 115 -2.54 -18.94 9.72
C ASN A 115 -2.56 -18.40 8.28
N ASP A 116 -3.01 -19.20 7.32
CA ASP A 116 -3.14 -18.80 5.92
C ASP A 116 -4.14 -17.66 5.76
N MET A 117 -5.28 -17.69 6.47
CA MET A 117 -6.25 -16.59 6.49
C MET A 117 -5.65 -15.29 7.03
N ILE A 118 -4.82 -15.34 8.09
CA ILE A 118 -4.11 -14.16 8.62
C ILE A 118 -3.19 -13.57 7.53
N TYR A 119 -2.43 -14.41 6.83
CA TYR A 119 -1.58 -13.95 5.74
C TYR A 119 -2.37 -13.41 4.55
N GLN A 120 -3.51 -14.00 4.21
CA GLN A 120 -4.40 -13.51 3.16
C GLN A 120 -4.95 -12.12 3.52
N ILE A 121 -5.41 -11.92 4.76
CA ILE A 121 -5.90 -10.61 5.23
C ILE A 121 -4.78 -9.57 5.21
N ALA A 122 -3.59 -9.93 5.71
CA ALA A 122 -2.45 -9.03 5.69
C ALA A 122 -2.07 -8.65 4.25
N ALA A 123 -1.94 -9.64 3.36
CA ALA A 123 -1.63 -9.41 1.95
C ALA A 123 -2.69 -8.53 1.27
N PHE A 124 -3.98 -8.77 1.54
CA PHE A 124 -5.05 -7.93 1.01
C PHE A 124 -5.01 -6.49 1.51
N ALA A 125 -4.69 -6.29 2.79
CA ALA A 125 -4.50 -4.96 3.34
C ALA A 125 -3.33 -4.24 2.65
N TRP A 126 -2.18 -4.91 2.49
CA TRP A 126 -1.02 -4.39 1.76
C TRP A 126 -1.35 -4.04 0.31
N LEU A 127 -2.13 -4.89 -0.38
CA LEU A 127 -2.60 -4.62 -1.75
C LEU A 127 -3.45 -3.35 -1.79
N THR A 128 -4.42 -3.26 -0.89
CA THR A 128 -5.33 -2.12 -0.79
C THR A 128 -4.54 -0.84 -0.52
N PHE A 129 -3.67 -0.82 0.48
CA PHE A 129 -2.80 0.33 0.77
C PHE A 129 -1.91 0.69 -0.42
N GLY A 130 -1.29 -0.28 -1.09
CA GLY A 130 -0.47 -0.06 -2.27
C GLY A 130 -1.24 0.65 -3.40
N VAL A 131 -2.43 0.16 -3.73
CA VAL A 131 -3.32 0.77 -4.74
C VAL A 131 -3.67 2.22 -4.37
N LEU A 132 -4.04 2.46 -3.11
CA LEU A 132 -4.41 3.80 -2.63
C LEU A 132 -3.24 4.79 -2.69
N LEU A 133 -2.02 4.35 -2.31
CA LEU A 133 -0.80 5.15 -2.43
C LEU A 133 -0.51 5.49 -3.90
N THR A 134 -0.61 4.50 -4.79
CA THR A 134 -0.43 4.72 -6.23
C THR A 134 -1.44 5.74 -6.76
N ILE A 135 -2.74 5.60 -6.45
CA ILE A 135 -3.78 6.57 -6.85
C ILE A 135 -3.50 7.96 -6.28
N PHE A 136 -3.14 8.06 -4.99
CA PHE A 136 -2.81 9.34 -4.37
C PHE A 136 -1.64 10.02 -5.08
N SER A 137 -0.59 9.25 -5.39
CA SER A 137 0.62 9.77 -6.04
C SER A 137 0.34 10.30 -7.46
N VAL A 138 -0.60 9.70 -8.21
CA VAL A 138 -1.03 10.23 -9.51
C VAL A 138 -1.61 11.64 -9.38
N GLY A 139 -2.25 11.97 -8.26
CA GLY A 139 -2.66 13.34 -7.94
C GLY A 139 -1.46 14.28 -7.88
N ASP A 140 -0.38 13.90 -7.19
CA ASP A 140 0.85 14.70 -7.12
C ASP A 140 1.51 14.89 -8.49
N TYR A 141 1.46 13.87 -9.35
CA TYR A 141 1.96 13.99 -10.71
C TYR A 141 1.16 15.00 -11.54
N LYS A 142 -0.16 15.07 -11.35
CA LYS A 142 -1.02 16.06 -12.02
C LYS A 142 -0.69 17.48 -11.57
N GLU A 143 -0.57 17.72 -10.26
CA GLU A 143 -0.17 19.03 -9.72
C GLU A 143 1.22 19.45 -10.24
N HIS A 144 2.16 18.50 -10.35
CA HIS A 144 3.47 18.80 -10.94
C HIS A 144 3.38 19.31 -12.39
N LYS A 145 2.46 18.75 -13.19
CA LYS A 145 2.31 19.13 -14.60
C LYS A 145 1.48 20.39 -14.82
N ASN A 146 0.46 20.61 -14.00
CA ASN A 146 -0.56 21.62 -14.25
C ASN A 146 -0.33 22.94 -13.49
N GLY A 147 0.62 22.98 -12.55
CA GLY A 147 0.91 24.17 -11.74
C GLY A 147 -0.17 24.45 -10.72
#